data_AF-A0A2R8ZJF0-F1
#
_entry.id   AF-A0A2R8ZJF0-F1
#
_cell.length_a   1.000
_cell.length_b   1.000
_cell.length_c   1.000
_cell.angle_alpha   90.00
_cell.angle_beta   90.00
_cell.angle_gamma   90.00
#
_symmetry.space_group_name_H-M   'P 1'
#
loop_
_entity.id
_entity.type
_entity.pdbx_description
1 polymer ?
#
loop_
_entity_poly.entity_id
_entity_poly.type
_entity_poly.pdbx_seq_one_letter_code
_entity_poly.pdbx_strand_id
1 'polypeptide(L)' 'MLTKTLRITTRKTPCGEGSKTWDRFQMRIHQRLIDLHSPSEIVKQITSISIEPGVEVEVTIADA' A
#
# COMPACT_ATOMS: atom_id res chain seq x y z
N MET A 1 3.56 -5.77 9.11
CA MET A 1 3.88 -6.45 7.82
C MET A 1 5.04 -5.73 7.15
N LEU A 2 5.81 -6.44 6.31
CA LEU A 2 6.92 -5.82 5.60
C LEU A 2 6.40 -4.93 4.44
N THR A 3 7.11 -3.83 4.14
CA THR A 3 6.78 -2.99 2.98
C THR A 3 7.11 -3.74 1.70
N LYS A 4 6.14 -3.87 0.79
CA LYS A 4 6.37 -4.45 -0.54
C LYS A 4 6.94 -3.36 -1.45
N THR A 5 8.04 -3.65 -2.13
CA THR A 5 8.66 -2.72 -3.08
C THR A 5 8.51 -3.25 -4.50
N LEU A 6 7.62 -2.64 -5.27
CA LEU A 6 7.48 -2.93 -6.69
C LEU A 6 8.51 -2.10 -7.44
N ARG A 7 9.39 -2.77 -8.19
CA ARG A 7 10.51 -2.12 -8.88
C ARG A 7 10.33 -2.32 -10.39
N ILE A 8 10.38 -1.22 -11.13
CA ILE A 8 10.40 -1.25 -12.60
C ILE A 8 11.69 -0.58 -13.05
N THR A 9 12.51 -1.32 -13.79
CA THR A 9 13.73 -0.80 -14.40
C THR A 9 13.53 -0.67 -15.90
N THR A 10 13.53 0.57 -16.39
CA THR A 10 13.35 0.86 -17.82
C THR A 10 14.57 1.56 -18.39
N ARG A 11 14.76 1.42 -19.70
CA ARG A 11 15.74 2.24 -20.40
C ARG A 11 15.23 3.68 -20.45
N LYS A 12 16.13 4.65 -20.27
CA LYS A 12 15.75 6.07 -20.40
C LYS A 12 15.32 6.42 -21.82
N THR A 13 16.01 5.85 -22.82
CA THR A 13 15.74 6.14 -24.23
C THR A 13 14.63 5.24 -24.79
N PRO A 14 13.65 5.80 -25.53
CA PRO A 14 12.53 5.05 -26.06
C PRO A 14 12.90 4.21 -27.30
N CYS A 15 13.86 4.67 -28.11
CA CYS A 15 14.29 4.01 -29.35
C CYS A 15 15.46 3.03 -29.17
N GLY A 16 16.06 2.97 -27.97
CA GLY A 16 17.17 2.07 -27.72
C GLY A 16 18.53 2.51 -28.28
N GLU A 17 18.65 3.74 -28.75
CA GLU A 17 19.93 4.34 -29.16
C GLU A 17 20.60 5.13 -28.02
N GLY A 18 21.87 5.48 -28.22
CA GLY A 18 22.69 6.24 -27.27
C GLY A 18 23.19 5.44 -26.05
N SER A 19 23.73 6.16 -25.06
CA SER A 19 24.33 5.56 -23.86
C SER A 19 23.35 4.70 -23.07
N LYS A 20 23.82 3.52 -22.62
CA LYS A 20 23.03 2.55 -21.84
C LYS A 20 22.71 3.09 -20.45
N THR A 21 21.65 3.90 -20.38
CA THR A 21 21.16 4.52 -19.16
C THR A 21 19.80 3.96 -18.79
N TRP A 22 19.60 3.78 -17.48
CA TRP A 22 18.44 3.07 -16.92
C TRP A 22 17.85 3.86 -15.78
N ASP A 23 16.52 3.95 -15.74
CA ASP A 23 15.77 4.44 -14.59
C ASP A 23 15.33 3.28 -13.70
N ARG A 24 15.15 3.56 -12.41
CA ARG A 24 14.74 2.59 -11.40
C ARG A 24 13.55 3.14 -10.61
N PHE A 25 12.37 3.03 -11.19
CA PHE A 25 11.13 3.44 -10.54
C PHE A 25 10.77 2.46 -9.42
N GLN A 26 10.27 3.01 -8.32
CA GLN A 26 9.83 2.24 -7.16
C GLN A 26 8.44 2.69 -6.75
N MET A 27 7.53 1.74 -6.57
CA MET A 27 6.29 1.91 -5.83
C MET A 27 6.40 1.11 -4.53
N ARG A 28 6.14 1.77 -3.40
CA ARG A 28 6.26 1.17 -2.06
C ARG A 28 4.86 1.06 -1.47
N ILE A 29 4.43 -0.17 -1.21
CA ILE A 29 3.14 -0.48 -0.62
C ILE A 29 3.38 -0.80 0.85
N HIS A 30 2.84 0.05 1.72
CA HIS A 30 2.94 -0.08 3.17
C HIS A 30 1.66 -0.71 3.71
N GLN A 31 1.80 -1.83 4.44
CA GLN A 31 0.67 -2.54 5.03
C GLN A 31 0.86 -2.66 6.54
N ARG A 32 -0.21 -2.35 7.29
CA ARG A 32 -0.29 -2.50 8.75
C ARG A 32 -1.51 -3.36 9.08
N LEU A 33 -1.39 -4.13 10.16
CA LEU A 33 -2.49 -4.92 10.72
C LEU A 33 -2.69 -4.43 12.16
N ILE A 34 -3.94 -4.20 12.53
CA ILE A 34 -4.35 -3.82 13.88
C ILE A 34 -5.43 -4.79 14.29
N ASP A 35 -5.15 -5.62 15.30
CA ASP A 35 -6.12 -6.54 15.87
C ASP A 35 -6.77 -5.88 17.08
N LEU A 36 -8.10 -5.86 17.12
CA LEU A 36 -8.88 -5.26 18.18
C LEU A 36 -9.89 -6.27 18.71
N HIS A 37 -9.92 -6.49 20.02
CA HIS A 37 -10.96 -7.27 20.67
C HIS A 37 -12.02 -6.32 21.23
N SER A 38 -13.07 -6.06 20.45
CA SER A 38 -14.18 -5.19 20.84
C SER A 38 -15.43 -5.52 20.02
N PRO A 39 -16.63 -5.16 20.49
CA PRO A 39 -17.85 -5.34 19.71
C PRO A 39 -17.82 -4.56 18.38
N SER A 40 -18.50 -5.09 17.37
CA SER A 40 -18.49 -4.57 16.00
C SER A 40 -18.95 -3.12 15.86
N GLU A 41 -19.76 -2.62 16.79
CA GLU A 41 -20.24 -1.23 16.81
C GLU A 41 -19.10 -0.24 17.04
N ILE A 42 -18.18 -0.56 17.95
CA ILE A 42 -17.03 0.28 18.28
C ILE A 42 -16.03 0.29 17.11
N VAL A 43 -15.82 -0.87 16.46
CA VAL A 43 -14.92 -0.98 15.30
C VAL A 43 -15.39 -0.08 14.15
N LYS A 44 -16.70 -0.05 13.87
CA LYS A 44 -17.30 0.83 12.85
C LYS A 44 -17.09 2.31 13.16
N GLN A 45 -17.21 2.70 14.43
CA GLN A 45 -16.97 4.08 14.85
C GLN A 45 -15.50 4.48 14.66
N ILE A 46 -14.55 3.59 14.99
CA ILE A 46 -13.11 3.85 14.79
C ILE A 46 -12.79 4.02 13.31
N THR A 47 -13.37 3.20 12.44
CA THR A 47 -13.16 3.29 10.98
C THR A 47 -13.81 4.52 10.33
N SER A 48 -14.74 5.19 11.04
CA SER A 48 -15.43 6.38 10.54
C SER A 48 -14.64 7.68 10.72
N ILE A 49 -13.53 7.64 11.45
CA ILE A 49 -12.61 8.78 11.61
C ILE A 49 -12.00 9.12 10.24
N SER A 50 -11.67 10.40 10.00
CA SER A 50 -11.16 10.88 8.71
C SER A 50 -9.96 10.07 8.22
N ILE A 51 -10.19 9.22 7.22
CA ILE A 51 -9.15 8.52 6.50
C ILE A 51 -8.55 9.48 5.47
N GLU A 52 -7.23 9.61 5.47
CA GLU A 52 -6.53 10.44 4.50
C GLU A 52 -6.67 9.82 3.08
N PRO A 53 -6.95 10.62 2.04
CA PRO A 53 -7.08 10.12 0.68
C PRO A 53 -5.80 9.39 0.25
N GLY A 54 -5.93 8.15 -0.22
CA GLY A 54 -4.82 7.29 -0.63
C GLY A 54 -4.49 6.15 0.33
N VAL A 55 -5.20 6.03 1.46
CA VAL A 55 -5.12 4.88 2.36
C VAL A 55 -6.35 3.98 2.16
N GLU A 56 -6.12 2.74 1.74
CA GLU A 56 -7.16 1.71 1.70
C GLU A 56 -7.18 0.95 3.03
N VAL A 57 -8.37 0.82 3.61
CA VAL A 57 -8.59 0.11 4.88
C VAL A 57 -9.63 -0.97 4.65
N GLU A 58 -9.26 -2.22 4.97
CA GLU A 58 -10.17 -3.37 4.97
C GLU A 58 -10.42 -3.80 6.42
N VAL A 59 -11.68 -4.12 6.73
CA VAL A 59 -12.10 -4.55 8.07
C VAL A 59 -12.61 -5.98 7.99
N THR A 60 -12.04 -6.86 8.79
CA THR A 60 -12.48 -8.26 8.90
C THR A 60 -12.99 -8.51 10.32
N ILE A 61 -14.22 -9.01 10.44
CA ILE A 61 -14.79 -9.44 11.72
C ILE A 61 -14.52 -10.95 11.82
N ALA A 62 -13.73 -11.35 12.82
CA ALA A 62 -13.58 -12.76 13.16
C ALA A 62 -14.75 -13.15 14.06
N ASP A 63 -15.69 -13.94 13.53
CA ASP A 63 -16.68 -14.62 14.36
C ASP A 63 -15.97 -15.67 15.22
N ALA A 64 -16.34 -15.75 16.49
CA ALA A 64 -15.83 -16.73 17.45
C ALA A 64 -16.50 -18.10 17.26
#